data_AF-G0TRM3-F1
#
_entry.id   AF-G0TRM3-F1
#
_cell.length_a   1.000
_cell.length_b   1.000
_cell.length_c   1.000
_cell.angle_alpha   90.00
_cell.angle_beta   90.00
_cell.angle_gamma   90.00
#
_symmetry.space_group_name_H-M   'P 1'
#
loop_
_entity.id
_entity.type
_entity.pdbx_description
1 polymer ?
#
loop_
_entity_poly.entity_id
_entity_poly.type
_entity_poly.pdbx_seq_one_letter_code
_entity_poly.pdbx_strand_id
1 'polypeptide(L)'
;MKRAPLREIAQLCARLQSNENSECKMQRAVGDSVRSHQLDSSTLPLILQHLLQAGHWQLALRVVKSDHLDRRNIARDPNLWPLIERGAPCEHSRAAARKVLEAFFAGRCGHRRP
;
A
#
# COMPACT_ATOMS: atom_id res chain seq x y z
N MET A 1 -12.56 8.10 18.70
CA MET A 1 -11.92 7.42 17.55
C MET A 1 -12.63 7.84 16.27
N LYS A 2 -12.00 8.67 15.43
CA LYS A 2 -12.60 9.12 14.17
C LYS A 2 -12.51 7.96 13.17
N ARG A 3 -13.62 7.26 12.93
CA ARG A 3 -13.72 6.30 11.83
C ARG A 3 -13.49 7.10 10.54
N ALA A 4 -12.40 6.85 9.83
CA ALA A 4 -12.29 7.30 8.45
C ALA A 4 -13.56 6.80 7.73
N PRO A 5 -14.37 7.68 7.11
CA PRO A 5 -15.63 7.28 6.51
C PRO A 5 -15.33 6.20 5.46
N LEU A 6 -15.93 5.03 5.58
CA LEU A 6 -15.77 3.92 4.63
C LEU A 6 -15.95 4.37 3.16
N ARG A 7 -16.77 5.42 2.93
CA ARG A 7 -16.93 6.09 1.64
C ARG A 7 -15.65 6.72 1.11
N GLU A 8 -14.86 7.40 1.94
CA GLU A 8 -13.62 8.04 1.52
C GLU A 8 -12.57 6.98 1.15
N ILE A 9 -12.51 5.89 1.90
CA ILE A 9 -11.63 4.75 1.59
C ILE A 9 -12.04 4.11 0.25
N ALA A 10 -13.34 3.90 0.02
CA ALA A 10 -13.84 3.34 -1.23
C ALA A 10 -13.54 4.28 -2.42
N GLN A 11 -13.74 5.59 -2.27
CA GLN A 11 -13.41 6.58 -3.30
C GLN A 11 -11.92 6.61 -3.61
N LEU A 12 -11.07 6.53 -2.59
CA LEU A 12 -9.63 6.44 -2.76
C LEU A 12 -9.24 5.16 -3.50
N CYS A 13 -9.79 4.02 -3.11
CA CYS A 13 -9.53 2.75 -3.79
C CYS A 13 -9.93 2.81 -5.27
N ALA A 14 -11.12 3.34 -5.58
CA ALA A 14 -11.57 3.55 -6.94
C ALA A 14 -10.62 4.46 -7.74
N ARG A 15 -10.16 5.57 -7.14
CA ARG A 15 -9.20 6.47 -7.77
C ARG A 15 -7.85 5.80 -8.03
N LEU A 16 -7.37 4.97 -7.10
CA LEU A 16 -6.12 4.21 -7.28
C LEU A 16 -6.28 3.17 -8.40
N GLN A 17 -7.42 2.46 -8.45
CA GLN A 17 -7.74 1.49 -9.50
C GLN A 17 -7.82 2.16 -10.89
N SER A 18 -8.51 3.29 -11.01
CA SER A 18 -8.58 4.05 -12.28
C SER A 18 -7.21 4.54 -12.77
N ASN A 19 -6.22 4.65 -11.88
CA ASN A 19 -4.87 5.08 -12.21
C ASN A 19 -3.85 3.92 -12.19
N GLU A 20 -4.28 2.66 -12.13
CA GLU A 20 -3.37 1.51 -11.98
C GLU A 20 -2.37 1.36 -13.12
N ASN A 21 -2.73 1.81 -14.33
CA ASN A 21 -1.88 1.74 -15.52
C ASN A 21 -0.84 2.86 -15.61
N SER A 22 -0.87 3.85 -14.72
CA SER A 22 0.05 4.99 -14.75
C SER A 22 0.68 5.22 -13.38
N GLU A 23 1.97 4.87 -13.27
CA GLU A 23 2.72 5.01 -12.02
C GLU A 23 2.73 6.46 -11.53
N CYS A 24 2.96 7.44 -12.41
CA CYS A 24 2.95 8.86 -12.05
C CYS A 24 1.59 9.30 -11.47
N LYS A 25 0.48 8.88 -12.08
CA LYS A 25 -0.86 9.24 -11.60
C LYS A 25 -1.19 8.53 -10.29
N MET A 26 -0.78 7.28 -10.13
CA MET A 26 -0.94 6.53 -8.89
C MET A 26 -0.14 7.18 -7.75
N GLN A 27 1.14 7.51 -7.97
CA GLN A 27 1.97 8.19 -6.97
C GLN A 27 1.37 9.54 -6.58
N ARG A 28 0.90 10.33 -7.56
CA ARG A 28 0.18 11.58 -7.29
C ARG A 28 -1.08 11.36 -6.46
N ALA A 29 -1.88 10.35 -6.79
CA ALA A 29 -3.07 10.01 -6.04
C ALA A 29 -2.75 9.59 -4.59
N VAL A 30 -1.66 8.84 -4.37
CA VAL A 30 -1.18 8.50 -3.02
C VAL A 30 -0.71 9.76 -2.29
N GLY A 31 0.10 10.60 -2.93
CA GLY A 31 0.62 11.84 -2.33
C GLY A 31 -0.48 12.81 -1.93
N ASP A 32 -1.49 13.00 -2.78
CA ASP A 32 -2.66 13.84 -2.49
C ASP A 32 -3.46 13.26 -1.32
N SER A 33 -3.64 11.95 -1.25
CA SER A 33 -4.40 11.28 -0.19
C SER A 33 -3.68 11.27 1.16
N VAL A 34 -2.35 11.21 1.14
CA VAL A 34 -1.56 11.41 2.36
C VAL A 34 -1.67 12.87 2.84
N ARG A 35 -1.63 13.83 1.90
CA ARG A 35 -1.76 15.25 2.23
C ARG A 35 -3.15 15.60 2.77
N SER A 36 -4.20 14.94 2.31
CA SER A 36 -5.58 15.13 2.77
C SER A 36 -5.94 14.30 4.00
N HIS A 37 -4.98 13.58 4.61
CA HIS A 37 -5.21 12.66 5.74
C HIS A 37 -6.20 11.51 5.45
N GLN A 38 -6.42 11.18 4.17
CA GLN A 38 -7.22 10.01 3.77
C GLN A 38 -6.39 8.72 3.75
N LEU A 39 -5.06 8.86 3.67
CA LEU A 39 -4.11 7.77 3.75
C LEU A 39 -3.11 8.05 4.88
N ASP A 40 -3.20 7.25 5.93
CA ASP A 40 -2.36 7.24 7.11
C ASP A 40 -2.06 5.80 7.55
N SER A 41 -1.34 5.62 8.66
CA SER A 41 -0.99 4.29 9.17
C SER A 41 -2.19 3.44 9.59
N SER A 42 -3.31 4.07 9.94
CA SER A 42 -4.53 3.38 10.39
C SER A 42 -5.45 2.97 9.24
N THR A 43 -5.42 3.73 8.15
CA THR A 43 -6.25 3.53 6.94
C THR A 43 -5.52 2.73 5.86
N LEU A 44 -4.18 2.73 5.85
CA LEU A 44 -3.38 1.94 4.92
C LEU A 44 -3.76 0.44 4.89
N PRO A 45 -3.92 -0.26 6.03
CA PRO A 45 -4.38 -1.66 6.01
C PRO A 45 -5.75 -1.86 5.36
N LEU A 46 -6.67 -0.92 5.59
CA LEU A 46 -8.04 -0.97 5.04
C LEU A 46 -8.04 -0.78 3.52
N ILE A 47 -7.24 0.17 3.02
CA ILE A 47 -7.06 0.42 1.59
C ILE A 47 -6.48 -0.83 0.92
N LEU A 48 -5.42 -1.40 1.50
CA LEU A 48 -4.77 -2.60 0.95
C LEU A 48 -5.71 -3.80 0.93
N GLN A 49 -6.47 -4.02 2.01
CA GLN A 49 -7.47 -5.08 2.06
C GLN A 49 -8.51 -4.93 0.96
N HIS A 50 -9.02 -3.71 0.73
CA HIS A 50 -10.01 -3.46 -0.31
C HIS A 50 -9.45 -3.71 -1.72
N LEU A 51 -8.21 -3.27 -1.99
CA LEU A 51 -7.53 -3.51 -3.26
C LEU A 51 -7.29 -5.01 -3.52
N LEU A 52 -6.90 -5.76 -2.48
CA LEU A 52 -6.65 -7.20 -2.59
C LEU A 52 -7.95 -8.00 -2.77
N GLN A 53 -9.03 -7.61 -2.08
CA GLN A 53 -10.36 -8.20 -2.29
C GLN A 53 -10.86 -7.99 -3.72
N ALA A 54 -10.52 -6.86 -4.34
CA ALA A 54 -10.81 -6.57 -5.74
C ALA A 54 -9.80 -7.21 -6.72
N GLY A 55 -8.84 -8.01 -6.25
CA GLY A 55 -7.85 -8.70 -7.08
C GLY A 55 -6.66 -7.84 -7.54
N HIS A 56 -6.61 -6.56 -7.17
CA HIS A 56 -5.55 -5.63 -7.56
C HIS A 56 -4.31 -5.72 -6.63
N TRP A 57 -3.77 -6.92 -6.44
CA TRP A 57 -2.63 -7.17 -5.55
C TRP A 57 -1.35 -6.43 -5.98
N GLN A 58 -1.13 -6.24 -7.28
CA GLN A 58 -0.01 -5.46 -7.81
C GLN A 58 -0.14 -3.97 -7.47
N LEU A 59 -1.35 -3.43 -7.52
CA LEU A 59 -1.62 -2.05 -7.12
C LEU A 59 -1.40 -1.87 -5.62
N ALA A 60 -1.87 -2.83 -4.80
CA ALA A 60 -1.61 -2.84 -3.36
C ALA A 60 -0.10 -2.81 -3.03
N LEU A 61 0.71 -3.62 -3.73
CA LEU A 61 2.17 -3.58 -3.61
C LEU A 61 2.75 -2.22 -3.99
N ARG A 62 2.29 -1.61 -5.09
CA ARG A 62 2.77 -0.28 -5.53
C ARG A 62 2.43 0.81 -4.52
N VAL A 63 1.25 0.76 -3.90
CA VAL A 63 0.85 1.69 -2.84
C VAL A 63 1.77 1.55 -1.63
N VAL A 64 2.06 0.33 -1.17
CA VAL A 64 3.02 0.11 -0.07
C VAL A 64 4.42 0.60 -0.41
N LYS A 65 4.83 0.47 -1.68
CA LYS A 65 6.12 0.96 -2.17
C LYS A 65 6.19 2.47 -2.37
N SER A 66 5.08 3.19 -2.24
CA SER A 66 5.08 4.63 -2.51
C SER A 66 6.02 5.38 -1.56
N ASP A 67 6.91 6.17 -2.15
CA ASP A 67 7.85 7.04 -1.44
C ASP A 67 7.12 8.13 -0.62
N HIS A 68 5.88 8.46 -0.99
CA HIS A 68 5.04 9.38 -0.24
C HIS A 68 4.72 8.89 1.18
N LEU A 69 4.66 7.57 1.39
CA LEU A 69 4.51 7.00 2.74
C LEU A 69 5.76 7.25 3.58
N ASP A 70 6.95 7.18 2.99
CA ASP A 70 8.21 7.42 3.70
C ASP A 70 8.42 8.90 4.02
N ARG A 71 8.19 9.78 3.04
CA ARG A 71 8.29 11.23 3.24
C ARG A 71 7.39 11.76 4.34
N ARG A 72 6.32 11.03 4.67
CA ARG A 72 5.31 11.40 5.66
C ARG A 72 5.35 10.53 6.91
N ASN A 73 6.41 9.71 7.03
CA ASN A 73 6.66 8.80 8.15
C ASN A 73 5.47 7.90 8.49
N ILE A 74 4.73 7.45 7.45
CA ILE A 74 3.62 6.53 7.62
C ILE A 74 4.20 5.13 7.85
N ALA A 75 4.03 4.66 9.07
CA ALA A 75 4.45 3.33 9.48
C ALA A 75 3.73 2.26 8.65
N ARG A 76 4.52 1.35 8.08
CA ARG A 76 4.02 0.15 7.41
C ARG A 76 3.98 -0.95 8.45
N ASP A 77 2.78 -1.30 8.88
CA ASP A 77 2.59 -2.38 9.85
C ASP A 77 3.15 -3.69 9.28
N PRO A 78 3.99 -4.44 10.03
CA PRO A 78 4.47 -5.76 9.61
C PRO A 78 3.33 -6.73 9.22
N ASN A 79 2.14 -6.55 9.78
CA ASN A 79 0.94 -7.32 9.45
C ASN A 79 0.42 -7.08 8.02
N LEU A 80 0.90 -6.04 7.32
CA LEU A 80 0.61 -5.82 5.90
C LEU A 80 1.24 -6.88 5.00
N TRP A 81 2.37 -7.46 5.43
CA TRP A 81 3.10 -8.46 4.67
C TRP A 81 2.26 -9.73 4.42
N PRO A 82 1.77 -10.45 5.44
CA PRO A 82 0.92 -11.62 5.22
C PRO A 82 -0.40 -11.27 4.52
N LEU A 83 -0.88 -10.02 4.67
CA LEU A 83 -2.11 -9.55 4.02
C LEU A 83 -1.93 -9.46 2.49
N ILE A 84 -0.84 -8.85 2.02
CA ILE A 84 -0.53 -8.75 0.58
C ILE A 84 -0.20 -10.12 -0.01
N GLU A 85 0.55 -10.94 0.72
CA GLU A 85 0.89 -12.30 0.27
C GLU A 85 -0.36 -13.16 0.10
N ARG A 86 -1.30 -13.13 1.06
CA ARG A 86 -2.56 -13.88 0.95
C ARG A 86 -3.47 -13.37 -0.17
N GLY A 87 -3.41 -12.08 -0.51
CA GLY A 87 -4.20 -11.52 -1.60
C GLY A 87 -3.64 -11.82 -2.99
N ALA A 88 -2.46 -12.42 -3.11
CA ALA A 88 -1.93 -12.88 -4.39
C ALA A 88 -2.58 -14.21 -4.83
N PRO A 89 -3.06 -14.32 -6.08
CA PRO A 89 -3.94 -15.42 -6.51
C PRO A 89 -3.23 -16.78 -6.63
N CYS A 90 -1.92 -16.82 -6.86
CA CYS A 90 -1.16 -18.06 -7.01
C CYS A 90 0.23 -17.97 -6.38
N GLU A 91 0.89 -19.11 -6.18
CA GLU A 91 2.25 -19.21 -5.60
C GLU A 91 3.28 -18.33 -6.33
N HIS A 92 3.19 -18.24 -7.66
CA HIS A 92 4.09 -17.39 -8.43
C HIS A 92 3.91 -15.90 -8.09
N SER A 93 2.65 -15.45 -7.98
CA SER A 93 2.33 -14.08 -7.55
C SER A 93 2.73 -13.84 -6.09
N ARG A 94 2.56 -14.83 -5.21
CA ARG A 94 3.02 -14.77 -3.80
C ARG A 94 4.52 -14.61 -3.72
N ALA A 95 5.28 -15.42 -4.46
CA ALA A 95 6.73 -15.32 -4.53
C ALA A 95 7.20 -13.97 -5.08
N ALA A 96 6.52 -13.44 -6.10
CA ALA A 96 6.80 -12.11 -6.64
C ALA A 96 6.52 -11.00 -5.61
N ALA A 97 5.38 -11.06 -4.93
CA ALA A 97 5.04 -10.15 -3.83
C ALA A 97 6.07 -10.22 -2.70
N ARG A 98 6.46 -11.43 -2.31
CA ARG A 98 7.47 -11.68 -1.27
C ARG A 98 8.82 -11.07 -1.63
N LYS A 99 9.35 -11.31 -2.84
CA LYS A 99 10.62 -10.70 -3.30
C LYS A 99 10.58 -9.17 -3.23
N VAL A 100 9.45 -8.58 -3.62
CA VAL A 100 9.26 -7.14 -3.61
C VAL A 100 9.21 -6.60 -2.18
N LEU A 101 8.48 -7.27 -1.28
CA LEU A 101 8.39 -6.89 0.12
C LEU A 101 9.74 -7.06 0.82
N GLU A 102 10.43 -8.18 0.60
CA GLU A 102 11.79 -8.44 1.10
C GLU A 102 12.75 -7.33 0.69
N ALA A 103 12.79 -6.93 -0.59
CA ALA A 103 13.65 -5.83 -1.04
C ALA A 103 13.38 -4.51 -0.29
N PHE A 104 12.10 -4.22 0.01
CA PHE A 104 11.71 -2.98 0.68
C PHE A 104 11.93 -3.00 2.21
N PHE A 105 11.71 -4.14 2.85
CA PHE A 105 11.89 -4.28 4.30
C PHE A 105 13.35 -4.62 4.67
N ALA A 106 14.06 -5.42 3.87
CA ALA A 106 15.49 -5.68 4.06
C ALA A 106 16.35 -4.43 3.84
N GLY A 107 15.96 -3.56 2.89
CA GLY A 107 16.60 -2.25 2.70
C GLY A 107 16.49 -1.32 3.92
N ARG A 108 15.50 -1.55 4.81
CA ARG A 108 15.36 -0.80 6.08
C ARG A 108 16.13 -1.43 7.24
N CYS A 109 16.42 -2.72 7.19
CA CYS A 109 17.30 -3.38 8.16
C CYS A 109 18.79 -3.05 7.91
N GLY A 110 19.14 -2.40 6.79
CA GLY A 110 20.52 -2.01 6.44
C GLY A 110 20.98 -0.62 6.92
N HIS A 111 20.12 0.17 7.59
CA HIS A 111 20.46 1.51 8.09
C HIS A 111 20.26 1.69 9.60
N ARG A 112 20.62 0.64 10.36
CA ARG A 112 21.10 0.76 11.73
C ARG A 112 22.35 -0.10 11.86
N ARG A 113 23.51 0.48 11.58
CA ARG A 113 24.75 0.04 12.22
C ARG A 113 25.11 1.05 13.30
N PRO A 114 25.43 0.61 14.54
CA PRO A 114 26.09 1.44 15.53
C PRO A 114 27.48 1.90 15.06
#